data_AF-J2PRR8-F1
#
_entry.id   AF-J2PRR8-F1
#
_cell.length_a   1.000
_cell.length_b   1.000
_cell.length_c   1.000
_cell.angle_alpha   90.00
_cell.angle_beta   90.00
_cell.angle_gamma   90.00
#
_symmetry.space_group_name_H-M   'P 1'
#
loop_
_entity.id
_entity.type
_entity.pdbx_description
1 polymer ?
#
loop_
_entity_poly.entity_id
_entity_poly.type
_entity_poly.pdbx_seq_one_letter_code
_entity_poly.pdbx_strand_id
1 'polypeptide(L)'
;WLGAECPIIRTMPNTSSAVGLSATGLCANPFVQEEHRELATKLFEAIGTVYEVAEEELDIITGLSGSGPAYIYYLVEAMMGAGATAGLDREMARQLTLQTVIGAAHMLLDTREEPSILRQKVTSPGGTTQAGLEVLEAYQFQEAVTAAILRAAERSREMGAQYQ
;
A
#
# COMPACT_ATOMS: atom_id res chain seq x y z
N TRP A 1 -10.54 13.55 -18.98
CA TRP A 1 -9.55 13.85 -20.04
C TRP A 1 -9.69 15.30 -20.50
N LEU A 2 -8.72 15.87 -21.25
CA LEU A 2 -8.71 17.28 -21.66
C LEU A 2 -9.72 17.65 -22.77
N GLY A 3 -10.53 16.70 -23.26
CA GLY A 3 -11.50 16.95 -24.35
C GLY A 3 -10.86 17.26 -25.71
N ALA A 4 -9.55 17.01 -25.86
CA ALA A 4 -8.79 17.19 -27.07
C ALA A 4 -8.15 15.87 -27.50
N GLU A 5 -7.88 15.72 -28.81
CA GLU A 5 -7.16 14.57 -29.38
C GLU A 5 -5.65 14.69 -29.12
N CYS A 6 -5.26 14.52 -27.85
CA CYS A 6 -3.86 14.50 -27.45
C CYS A 6 -3.52 13.27 -26.59
N PRO A 7 -2.27 12.77 -26.65
CA PRO A 7 -1.79 11.72 -25.76
C PRO A 7 -1.87 12.17 -24.31
N ILE A 8 -2.58 11.43 -23.45
CA ILE A 8 -2.62 11.69 -22.02
C ILE A 8 -2.42 10.38 -21.27
N ILE A 9 -1.46 10.40 -20.34
CA ILE A 9 -1.19 9.33 -19.38
C ILE A 9 -1.57 9.85 -18.00
N ARG A 10 -2.36 9.07 -17.26
CA ARG A 10 -2.65 9.31 -15.84
C ARG A 10 -1.81 8.35 -15.02
N THR A 11 -1.35 8.84 -13.87
CA THR A 11 -0.61 8.02 -12.93
C THR A 11 -1.13 8.23 -11.51
N MET A 12 -0.93 7.20 -10.69
CA MET A 12 -1.23 7.24 -9.25
C MET A 12 -0.02 6.76 -8.46
N PRO A 13 1.01 7.61 -8.29
CA PRO A 13 2.16 7.32 -7.43
C PRO A 13 1.78 7.50 -5.95
N ASN A 14 2.74 7.27 -5.05
CA ASN A 14 2.56 7.58 -3.62
C ASN A 14 3.79 8.28 -3.03
N THR A 15 3.69 8.64 -1.74
CA THR A 15 4.72 9.39 -1.03
C THR A 15 6.04 8.63 -0.85
N SER A 16 6.03 7.30 -1.00
CA SER A 16 7.25 6.48 -0.96
C SER A 16 8.18 6.75 -2.16
N SER A 17 7.72 7.50 -3.16
CA SER A 17 8.56 8.09 -4.21
C SER A 17 9.77 8.86 -3.67
N ALA A 18 9.65 9.51 -2.50
CA ALA A 18 10.74 10.24 -1.86
C ALA A 18 11.95 9.35 -1.50
N VAL A 19 11.75 8.03 -1.42
CA VAL A 19 12.80 7.03 -1.13
C VAL A 19 12.94 6.00 -2.26
N GLY A 20 12.37 6.27 -3.44
CA GLY A 20 12.46 5.39 -4.61
C GLY A 20 11.64 4.10 -4.51
N LEU A 21 10.63 4.06 -3.63
CA LEU A 21 9.79 2.88 -3.38
C LEU A 21 8.30 3.17 -3.64
N SER A 22 7.99 4.04 -4.59
CA SER A 22 6.62 4.26 -5.04
C SER A 22 6.03 2.99 -5.67
N ALA A 23 4.73 2.77 -5.51
CA ALA A 23 3.98 1.79 -6.29
C ALA A 23 2.96 2.55 -7.15
N THR A 24 3.24 2.66 -8.44
CA THR A 24 2.56 3.59 -9.35
C THR A 24 1.66 2.84 -10.32
N GLY A 25 0.35 3.09 -10.26
CA GLY A 25 -0.55 2.73 -11.36
C GLY A 25 -0.41 3.71 -12.51
N LEU A 26 -0.40 3.22 -13.76
CA LEU A 26 -0.29 4.02 -14.98
C LEU A 26 -1.39 3.59 -15.96
N CYS A 27 -2.20 4.54 -16.43
CA CYS A 27 -3.17 4.29 -17.50
C CYS A 27 -3.04 5.36 -18.59
N ALA A 28 -3.46 5.02 -19.80
CA ALA A 28 -3.25 5.84 -20.98
C ALA A 28 -4.53 5.95 -21.81
N ASN A 29 -4.78 7.13 -22.38
CA ASN A 29 -5.90 7.31 -23.30
C ASN A 29 -5.58 6.71 -24.70
N PRO A 30 -6.58 6.62 -25.61
CA PRO A 30 -6.39 6.02 -26.93
C PRO A 30 -5.40 6.74 -27.85
N PHE A 31 -5.05 8.01 -27.57
CA PHE A 31 -4.11 8.79 -28.38
C PHE A 31 -2.64 8.53 -27.98
N VAL A 32 -2.39 7.76 -26.92
CA VAL A 32 -1.04 7.41 -26.45
C VAL A 32 -0.42 6.32 -27.33
N GLN A 33 0.63 6.71 -28.04
CA GLN A 33 1.57 5.81 -28.74
C GLN A 33 2.57 5.16 -27.79
N GLU A 34 3.27 4.13 -28.27
CA GLU A 34 4.18 3.33 -27.46
C GLU A 34 5.35 4.15 -26.90
N GLU A 35 5.89 5.09 -27.67
CA GLU A 35 7.00 5.93 -27.24
C GLU A 35 6.63 6.81 -26.05
N HIS A 36 5.36 7.25 -25.98
CA HIS A 36 4.83 7.99 -24.84
C HIS A 36 4.68 7.10 -23.61
N ARG A 37 4.20 5.86 -23.79
CA ARG A 37 4.11 4.85 -22.71
C ARG A 37 5.48 4.55 -22.14
N GLU A 38 6.44 4.20 -23.00
CA GLU A 38 7.80 3.89 -22.56
C GLU A 38 8.44 5.04 -21.80
N LEU A 39 8.29 6.28 -22.30
CA LEU A 39 8.83 7.46 -21.63
C LEU A 39 8.23 7.65 -20.24
N ALA A 40 6.90 7.54 -20.12
CA ALA A 40 6.22 7.68 -18.83
C ALA A 40 6.60 6.55 -17.88
N THR A 41 6.62 5.30 -18.34
CA THR A 41 7.04 4.15 -17.54
C THR A 41 8.46 4.36 -17.00
N LYS A 42 9.43 4.70 -17.87
CA LYS A 42 10.82 4.98 -17.45
C LYS A 42 10.92 6.13 -16.44
N LEU A 43 10.08 7.16 -16.58
CA LEU A 43 10.04 8.28 -15.64
C LEU A 43 9.60 7.82 -14.24
N PHE A 44 8.54 7.01 -14.14
CA PHE A 44 8.01 6.56 -12.86
C PHE A 44 8.79 5.38 -12.26
N GLU A 45 9.47 4.58 -13.09
CA GLU A 45 10.41 3.55 -12.64
C GLU A 45 11.62 4.17 -11.90
N ALA A 46 11.97 5.43 -12.17
CA ALA A 46 13.01 6.14 -11.44
C ALA A 46 12.67 6.37 -9.95
N ILE A 47 11.39 6.25 -9.57
CA ILE A 47 10.91 6.48 -8.20
C ILE A 47 10.20 5.27 -7.59
N GLY A 48 10.22 4.11 -8.25
CA GLY A 48 9.62 2.88 -7.74
C GLY A 48 9.15 1.93 -8.84
N THR A 49 8.08 1.19 -8.58
CA THR A 49 7.49 0.25 -9.54
C THR A 49 6.31 0.88 -10.29
N VAL A 50 6.12 0.43 -11.53
CA VAL A 50 5.03 0.88 -12.41
C VAL A 50 4.20 -0.32 -12.84
N TYR A 51 2.89 -0.16 -12.80
CA TYR A 51 1.93 -1.15 -13.29
C TYR A 51 0.99 -0.48 -14.29
N GLU A 52 0.94 -0.99 -15.52
CA GLU A 52 -0.07 -0.58 -16.49
C GLU A 52 -1.43 -1.17 -16.11
N VAL A 53 -2.42 -0.30 -16.01
CA VAL A 53 -3.75 -0.61 -15.47
C VAL A 53 -4.84 0.06 -16.30
N ALA A 54 -6.07 -0.42 -16.17
CA ALA A 54 -7.25 0.25 -16.71
C ALA A 54 -7.55 1.56 -15.95
N GLU A 55 -8.27 2.48 -16.58
CA GLU A 55 -8.57 3.79 -15.97
C GLU A 55 -9.43 3.64 -14.70
N GLU A 56 -10.39 2.72 -14.73
CA GLU A 56 -11.26 2.36 -13.61
C GLU A 56 -10.52 1.72 -12.43
N GLU A 57 -9.32 1.17 -12.66
CA GLU A 57 -8.50 0.55 -11.62
C GLU A 57 -7.71 1.61 -10.81
N LEU A 58 -7.56 2.83 -11.33
CA LEU A 58 -6.84 3.89 -10.61
C LEU A 58 -7.48 4.24 -9.27
N ASP A 59 -8.81 4.11 -9.13
CA ASP A 59 -9.48 4.38 -7.87
C ASP A 59 -9.13 3.35 -6.79
N ILE A 60 -9.11 2.06 -7.13
CA ILE A 60 -8.70 1.02 -6.18
C ILE A 60 -7.21 1.11 -5.86
N ILE A 61 -6.37 1.47 -6.83
CA ILE A 61 -4.93 1.74 -6.61
C ILE A 61 -4.76 2.95 -5.67
N THR A 62 -5.58 3.99 -5.81
CA THR A 62 -5.59 5.13 -4.88
C THR A 62 -5.89 4.69 -3.46
N GLY A 63 -6.89 3.82 -3.27
CA GLY A 63 -7.21 3.25 -1.96
C GLY A 63 -6.11 2.34 -1.42
N LEU A 64 -5.50 1.52 -2.28
CA LEU A 64 -4.55 0.47 -1.89
C LEU A 64 -3.13 1.00 -1.68
N SER A 65 -2.53 1.64 -2.70
CA SER A 65 -1.13 2.08 -2.70
C SER A 65 -0.97 3.58 -2.58
N GLY A 66 -1.93 4.39 -3.03
CA GLY A 66 -1.91 5.85 -2.86
C GLY A 66 -2.07 6.25 -1.39
N SER A 67 -3.13 5.73 -0.76
CA SER A 67 -3.46 5.92 0.65
C SER A 67 -2.74 4.93 1.58
N GLY A 68 -2.25 3.81 1.02
CA GLY A 68 -1.59 2.72 1.72
C GLY A 68 -0.52 3.13 2.74
N PRO A 69 0.44 4.03 2.40
CA PRO A 69 1.45 4.48 3.35
C PRO A 69 0.86 5.02 4.66
N ALA A 70 -0.26 5.75 4.62
CA ALA A 70 -0.90 6.27 5.82
C ALA A 70 -1.41 5.15 6.74
N TYR A 71 -1.94 4.06 6.17
CA TYR A 71 -2.40 2.91 6.96
C TYR A 71 -1.24 2.18 7.63
N ILE A 72 -0.10 2.08 6.94
CA ILE A 72 1.12 1.50 7.51
C ILE A 72 1.66 2.39 8.64
N TYR A 73 1.68 3.72 8.47
CA TYR A 73 2.08 4.63 9.54
C TYR A 73 1.16 4.52 10.75
N TYR A 74 -0.15 4.42 10.53
CA TYR A 74 -1.13 4.25 11.61
C TYR A 74 -0.95 2.93 12.38
N LEU A 75 -0.63 1.84 11.67
CA LEU A 75 -0.26 0.57 12.31
C LEU A 75 1.04 0.70 13.13
N VAL A 76 2.06 1.36 12.58
CA VAL A 76 3.33 1.60 13.27
C VAL A 76 3.15 2.44 14.53
N GLU A 77 2.29 3.46 14.50
CA GLU A 77 1.93 4.25 15.68
C GLU A 77 1.33 3.37 16.79
N ALA A 78 0.40 2.47 16.44
CA ALA A 78 -0.20 1.54 17.39
C ALA A 78 0.83 0.56 17.98
N MET A 79 1.72 0.00 17.16
CA MET A 79 2.79 -0.91 17.61
C MET A 79 3.77 -0.22 18.56
N MET A 80 4.19 1.00 18.23
CA MET A 80 5.04 1.81 19.10
C MET A 80 4.34 2.15 20.43
N GLY A 81 3.05 2.48 20.39
CA GLY A 81 2.24 2.74 21.57
C GLY A 81 2.11 1.52 22.50
N ALA A 82 1.96 0.33 21.93
CA ALA A 82 1.96 -0.92 22.70
C ALA A 82 3.30 -1.17 23.40
N GLY A 83 4.42 -0.97 22.69
CA GLY A 83 5.76 -1.06 23.29
C GLY A 83 5.96 -0.08 24.44
N ALA A 84 5.55 1.18 24.26
CA ALA A 84 5.62 2.20 25.30
C ALA A 84 4.74 1.86 26.53
N THR A 85 3.53 1.34 26.29
CA THR A 85 2.63 0.89 27.38
C THR A 85 3.25 -0.26 28.18
N ALA A 86 4.02 -1.14 27.52
CA ALA A 86 4.77 -2.21 28.16
C ALA A 86 6.08 -1.74 28.83
N GLY A 87 6.39 -0.44 28.80
CA GLY A 87 7.55 0.16 29.47
C GLY A 87 8.83 0.22 28.64
N LEU A 88 8.76 -0.03 27.32
CA LEU A 88 9.92 0.17 26.44
C LEU A 88 10.22 1.67 26.27
N ASP A 89 11.51 1.99 26.18
CA ASP A 89 11.92 3.31 25.70
C ASP A 89 11.34 3.60 24.31
N ARG A 90 10.93 4.85 24.08
CA ARG A 90 10.24 5.27 22.85
C ARG A 90 11.09 5.01 21.61
N GLU A 91 12.39 5.27 21.68
CA GLU A 91 13.28 5.07 20.54
C GLU A 91 13.50 3.58 20.29
N MET A 92 13.66 2.78 21.34
CA MET A 92 13.74 1.32 21.20
C MET A 92 12.46 0.74 20.58
N ALA A 93 11.28 1.15 21.05
CA ALA A 93 9.99 0.71 20.49
C ALA A 93 9.85 1.08 19.00
N ARG A 94 10.30 2.29 18.63
CA ARG A 94 10.34 2.74 17.24
C ARG A 94 11.25 1.85 16.39
N GLN A 95 12.49 1.62 16.83
CA GLN A 95 13.46 0.83 16.06
C GLN A 95 13.01 -0.60 15.86
N LEU A 96 12.51 -1.25 16.92
CA LEU A 96 11.97 -2.62 16.83
C LEU A 96 10.79 -2.68 15.85
N THR A 97 9.85 -1.75 15.96
CA THR A 97 8.66 -1.69 15.09
C THR A 97 9.05 -1.54 13.61
N LEU A 98 9.92 -0.56 13.30
CA LEU A 98 10.34 -0.31 11.92
C LEU A 98 11.09 -1.51 11.34
N GLN A 99 12.00 -2.12 12.12
CA GLN A 99 12.74 -3.31 11.67
C GLN A 99 11.80 -4.50 11.43
N THR A 100 10.76 -4.67 12.25
CA THR A 100 9.73 -5.70 12.04
C THR A 100 8.98 -5.49 10.73
N VAL A 101 8.56 -4.26 10.43
CA VAL A 101 7.84 -3.94 9.17
C VAL A 101 8.74 -4.18 7.96
N ILE A 102 9.99 -3.70 8.00
CA ILE A 102 10.98 -3.91 6.93
C ILE A 102 11.21 -5.40 6.70
N GLY A 103 11.46 -6.16 7.77
CA GLY A 103 11.71 -7.60 7.69
C GLY A 103 10.51 -8.37 7.12
N ALA A 104 9.29 -8.05 7.55
CA ALA A 104 8.08 -8.69 7.02
C ALA A 104 7.88 -8.40 5.52
N ALA A 105 8.13 -7.15 5.08
CA ALA A 105 8.06 -6.79 3.67
C ALA A 105 9.10 -7.53 2.83
N HIS A 106 10.36 -7.61 3.29
CA HIS A 106 11.41 -8.36 2.61
C HIS A 106 11.11 -9.86 2.55
N MET A 107 10.59 -10.45 3.62
CA MET A 107 10.19 -11.86 3.60
C MET A 107 9.18 -12.15 2.49
N LEU A 108 8.19 -11.28 2.29
CA LEU A 108 7.21 -11.43 1.20
C LEU A 108 7.86 -11.28 -0.18
N LEU A 109 8.70 -10.26 -0.36
CA LEU A 109 9.34 -9.96 -1.65
C LEU A 109 10.35 -11.04 -2.07
N ASP A 110 11.20 -11.47 -1.13
CA ASP A 110 12.35 -12.31 -1.41
C ASP A 110 11.95 -13.79 -1.53
N THR A 111 10.99 -14.25 -0.71
CA THR A 111 10.53 -15.65 -0.74
C THR A 111 9.41 -15.87 -1.75
N ARG A 112 8.64 -14.82 -2.08
CA ARG A 112 7.41 -14.88 -2.88
C ARG A 112 6.36 -15.86 -2.34
N GLU A 113 6.43 -16.17 -1.05
CA GLU A 113 5.41 -16.96 -0.38
C GLU A 113 4.17 -16.12 -0.09
N GLU A 114 3.01 -16.78 -0.10
CA GLU A 114 1.75 -16.15 0.27
C GLU A 114 1.77 -15.64 1.73
N PRO A 115 1.18 -14.47 2.02
CA PRO A 115 1.13 -13.92 3.39
C PRO A 115 0.55 -14.89 4.43
N SER A 116 -0.45 -15.69 4.02
CA SER A 116 -1.07 -16.69 4.89
C SER A 116 -0.10 -17.79 5.32
N ILE A 117 0.81 -18.20 4.43
CA ILE A 117 1.82 -19.22 4.68
C ILE A 117 2.91 -18.68 5.61
N LEU A 118 3.44 -17.48 5.33
CA LEU A 118 4.43 -16.86 6.21
C LEU A 118 3.87 -16.63 7.61
N ARG A 119 2.61 -16.18 7.72
CA ARG A 119 1.90 -16.05 9.01
C ARG A 119 1.81 -17.38 9.74
N GLN A 120 1.44 -18.47 9.06
CA GLN A 120 1.39 -19.81 9.68
C GLN A 120 2.75 -20.27 10.18
N LYS A 121 3.82 -20.05 9.42
CA LYS A 121 5.20 -20.43 9.80
C LYS A 121 5.68 -19.78 11.10
N VAL A 122 5.18 -18.58 11.44
CA VAL A 122 5.54 -17.87 12.68
C VAL A 122 4.48 -18.02 13.79
N THR A 123 3.48 -18.88 13.58
CA THR A 123 2.39 -19.12 14.54
C THR A 123 2.47 -20.54 15.08
N SER A 124 3.01 -20.69 16.28
CA SER A 124 2.98 -21.97 16.99
C SER A 124 1.65 -22.16 17.72
N PRO A 125 1.08 -23.39 17.74
CA PRO A 125 -0.13 -23.70 18.52
C PRO A 125 0.03 -23.36 20.00
N GLY A 126 -0.89 -22.57 20.56
CA GLY A 126 -0.85 -22.08 21.94
C GLY A 126 0.26 -21.05 22.21
N GLY A 127 0.94 -20.56 21.17
CA GLY A 127 2.02 -19.60 21.28
C GLY A 127 1.57 -18.14 21.38
N THR A 128 2.55 -17.25 21.58
CA THR A 128 2.32 -15.80 21.72
C THR A 128 1.73 -15.18 20.46
N THR A 129 2.19 -15.58 19.27
CA THR A 129 1.65 -15.10 17.98
C THR A 129 0.18 -15.47 17.82
N GLN A 130 -0.20 -16.70 18.17
CA GLN A 130 -1.59 -17.14 18.08
C GLN A 130 -2.49 -16.29 18.98
N ALA A 131 -2.11 -16.10 20.25
CA ALA A 131 -2.89 -15.28 21.18
C ALA A 131 -3.05 -13.82 20.68
N GLY A 132 -2.03 -13.25 20.05
CA GLY A 132 -2.13 -11.94 19.41
C GLY A 132 -3.07 -11.91 18.20
N LEU A 133 -3.01 -12.93 17.33
CA LEU A 133 -3.88 -13.05 16.16
C LEU A 133 -5.35 -13.24 16.55
N GLU A 134 -5.65 -13.99 17.61
CA GLU A 134 -7.01 -14.15 18.14
C GLU A 134 -7.62 -12.81 18.56
N VAL A 135 -6.81 -11.91 19.15
CA VAL A 135 -7.25 -10.54 19.46
C VAL A 135 -7.52 -9.74 18.19
N LEU A 136 -6.62 -9.78 17.19
CA LEU A 136 -6.83 -9.08 15.92
C LEU A 136 -8.10 -9.58 15.19
N GLU A 137 -8.37 -10.87 15.25
CA GLU A 137 -9.61 -11.48 14.72
C GLU A 137 -10.84 -10.99 15.48
N ALA A 138 -10.80 -10.94 16.80
CA ALA A 138 -11.91 -10.43 17.63
C ALA A 138 -12.23 -8.95 17.35
N TYR A 139 -11.24 -8.16 16.94
CA TYR A 139 -11.41 -6.76 16.50
C TYR A 139 -11.73 -6.62 15.00
N GLN A 140 -11.94 -7.72 14.27
CA GLN A 140 -12.26 -7.72 12.84
C GLN A 140 -11.24 -6.92 12.01
N PHE A 141 -9.96 -7.10 12.33
CA PHE A 141 -8.88 -6.30 11.76
C PHE A 141 -8.82 -6.38 10.23
N GLN A 142 -9.02 -7.57 9.65
CA GLN A 142 -8.95 -7.73 8.18
C GLN A 142 -10.11 -7.03 7.48
N GLU A 143 -11.30 -7.09 8.07
CA GLU A 143 -12.50 -6.42 7.60
C GLU A 143 -12.34 -4.90 7.67
N ALA A 144 -11.78 -4.39 8.77
CA ALA A 144 -11.52 -2.96 8.93
C ALA A 144 -10.53 -2.44 7.87
N VAL A 145 -9.42 -3.16 7.62
CA VAL A 145 -8.45 -2.79 6.58
C VAL A 145 -9.09 -2.82 5.19
N THR A 146 -9.86 -3.87 4.90
CA THR A 146 -10.57 -4.00 3.61
C THR A 146 -11.56 -2.86 3.41
N ALA A 147 -12.37 -2.55 4.43
CA ALA A 147 -13.34 -1.46 4.39
C ALA A 147 -12.67 -0.09 4.20
N ALA A 148 -11.54 0.17 4.87
CA ALA A 148 -10.78 1.41 4.72
C ALA A 148 -10.30 1.62 3.27
N ILE A 149 -9.71 0.58 2.66
CA ILE A 149 -9.23 0.63 1.27
C ILE A 149 -10.39 0.87 0.30
N LEU A 150 -11.48 0.11 0.44
CA LEU A 150 -12.65 0.24 -0.44
C LEU A 150 -13.33 1.59 -0.29
N ARG A 151 -13.43 2.13 0.93
CA ARG A 151 -13.99 3.46 1.18
C ARG A 151 -13.13 4.55 0.56
N ALA A 152 -11.80 4.45 0.63
CA ALA A 152 -10.89 5.39 -0.02
C ALA A 152 -11.03 5.37 -1.55
N ALA A 153 -11.15 4.17 -2.14
CA ALA A 153 -11.41 4.00 -3.57
C ALA A 153 -12.76 4.60 -3.99
N GLU A 154 -13.81 4.37 -3.20
CA GLU A 154 -15.11 5.00 -3.41
C GLU A 154 -15.03 6.52 -3.33
N ARG A 155 -14.28 7.05 -2.35
CA ARG A 155 -14.09 8.49 -2.22
C ARG A 155 -13.37 9.09 -3.42
N SER A 156 -12.37 8.37 -3.97
CA SER A 156 -11.69 8.75 -5.20
C SER A 156 -12.68 8.89 -6.37
N ARG A 157 -13.59 7.91 -6.54
CA ARG A 157 -14.66 7.98 -7.55
C ARG A 157 -15.60 9.16 -7.34
N GLU A 158 -16.08 9.36 -6.11
CA GLU A 158 -16.96 10.49 -5.76
C GLU A 158 -16.32 11.84 -6.13
N MET A 159 -15.01 11.98 -5.85
CA MET A 159 -14.26 13.20 -6.18
C MET A 159 -14.08 13.34 -7.69
N GLY A 160 -13.74 12.25 -8.40
CA GLY A 160 -13.58 12.25 -9.85
C GLY A 160 -14.87 12.61 -10.59
N ALA A 161 -16.02 12.11 -10.13
CA ALA A 161 -17.33 12.37 -10.73
C ALA A 161 -17.75 13.86 -10.70
N GLN A 162 -17.15 14.69 -9.85
CA GLN A 162 -17.41 16.13 -9.82
C GLN A 162 -16.78 16.89 -11.00
N TYR A 163 -15.85 16.25 -11.72
CA TYR A 163 -15.06 16.85 -12.81
C TYR A 163 -15.23 16.12 -14.15
N GLN A 164 -16.14 15.13 -14.21
CA GLN A 164 -16.56 14.47 -15.45
C GLN A 164 -17.72 15.22 -16.09
#